data_AF-A0A7Y3NWU4-F1
#
_entry.id   AF-A0A7Y3NWU4-F1
#
_cell.length_a   1.000
_cell.length_b   1.000
_cell.length_c   1.000
_cell.angle_alpha   90.00
_cell.angle_beta   90.00
_cell.angle_gamma   90.00
#
_symmetry.space_group_name_H-M   'P 1'
#
loop_
_entity.id
_entity.type
_entity.pdbx_description
1 polymer ?
#
loop_
_entity_poly.entity_id
_entity_poly.type
_entity_poly.pdbx_seq_one_letter_code
_entity_poly.pdbx_strand_id
1 'polypeptide(L)'
;MRTAKRTTLRSDVRLLEDARQIIKSEAQSLLAIAARMDQALVRAIHLIHGHIGPDSAGVLVVSGVGKSGLVGQRISASFAST
;
A
#
# COMPACT_ATOMS: atom_id res chain seq x y z
N MET A 1 -13.04 -36.69 -29.72
CA MET A 1 -13.39 -35.26 -29.90
C MET A 1 -13.31 -34.54 -28.55
N ARG A 2 -12.13 -34.03 -28.17
CA ARG A 2 -11.91 -33.17 -26.99
C ARG A 2 -10.71 -32.26 -27.28
N THR A 3 -10.99 -31.07 -27.79
CA THR A 3 -9.98 -30.05 -28.10
C THR A 3 -9.89 -29.09 -26.92
N ALA A 4 -9.11 -29.45 -25.90
CA ALA A 4 -8.78 -28.51 -24.83
C ALA A 4 -7.70 -27.55 -25.36
N LYS A 5 -8.08 -26.29 -25.60
CA LYS A 5 -7.16 -25.16 -25.81
C LYS A 5 -6.17 -25.11 -24.65
N ARG A 6 -4.96 -25.65 -24.84
CA ARG A 6 -3.80 -25.36 -23.98
C ARG A 6 -3.33 -23.96 -24.33
N THR A 7 -3.89 -22.96 -23.66
CA THR A 7 -3.24 -21.66 -23.48
C THR A 7 -1.85 -21.96 -22.93
N THR A 8 -0.81 -21.51 -23.62
CA THR A 8 0.60 -21.78 -23.31
C THR A 8 0.96 -21.27 -21.91
N LEU A 9 0.86 -22.16 -20.93
CA LEU A 9 1.36 -21.93 -19.57
C LEU A 9 2.88 -21.68 -19.66
N ARG A 10 3.35 -20.55 -19.12
CA ARG A 10 4.79 -20.33 -18.89
C ARG A 10 5.33 -21.53 -18.10
N SER A 11 6.58 -21.93 -18.35
CA SER A 11 7.18 -23.03 -17.58
C SER A 11 7.14 -22.72 -16.08
N ASP A 12 6.87 -23.74 -15.26
CA ASP A 12 6.71 -23.60 -13.80
C ASP A 12 7.92 -22.92 -13.15
N VAL A 13 9.13 -23.22 -13.64
CA VAL A 13 10.38 -22.58 -13.22
C VAL A 13 10.35 -21.06 -13.46
N ARG A 14 9.81 -20.62 -14.60
CA ARG A 14 9.71 -19.19 -14.93
C ARG A 14 8.65 -18.49 -14.08
N LEU A 15 7.53 -19.16 -13.80
CA LEU A 15 6.51 -18.63 -12.89
C LEU A 15 7.05 -18.43 -11.46
N LEU A 16 7.82 -19.41 -10.96
CA LEU A 16 8.45 -19.30 -9.65
C LEU A 16 9.51 -18.19 -9.61
N GLU A 17 10.29 -18.03 -10.68
CA GLU A 17 11.24 -16.92 -10.75
C GLU A 17 10.55 -15.56 -10.79
N ASP A 18 9.52 -15.40 -11.63
CA ASP A 18 8.71 -14.18 -11.70
C ASP A 18 8.13 -13.82 -10.32
N ALA A 19 7.56 -14.80 -9.61
CA ALA A 19 7.02 -14.60 -8.27
C ALA A 19 8.08 -14.14 -7.25
N ARG A 20 9.28 -14.75 -7.28
CA ARG A 20 10.39 -14.33 -6.42
C ARG A 20 10.84 -12.90 -6.73
N GLN A 21 10.89 -12.52 -8.01
CA GLN A 21 11.28 -11.18 -8.42
C GLN A 21 10.26 -10.11 -8.01
N ILE A 22 8.96 -10.42 -8.08
CA ILE A 22 7.89 -9.52 -7.58
C ILE A 22 8.11 -9.21 -6.10
N ILE A 23 8.26 -10.24 -5.26
CA ILE A 23 8.46 -10.05 -3.81
C ILE A 23 9.76 -9.27 -3.52
N LYS A 24 10.85 -9.56 -4.22
CA LYS A 24 12.11 -8.80 -4.09
C LYS A 24 11.93 -7.32 -4.44
N SER A 25 11.20 -7.03 -5.51
CA SER A 25 10.90 -5.66 -5.96
C SER A 25 10.05 -4.89 -4.93
N GLU A 26 9.05 -5.55 -4.34
CA GLU A 26 8.26 -4.95 -3.27
C GLU A 26 9.10 -4.66 -2.02
N ALA A 27 9.99 -5.58 -1.62
CA ALA A 27 10.90 -5.35 -0.50
C ALA A 27 11.86 -4.17 -0.74
N GLN A 28 12.41 -4.06 -1.95
CA GLN A 28 13.24 -2.91 -2.34
C GLN A 28 12.47 -1.59 -2.28
N SER A 29 11.20 -1.60 -2.68
CA SER A 29 10.32 -0.43 -2.60
C SER A 29 10.11 0.02 -1.15
N LEU A 30 9.96 -0.92 -0.21
CA LEU A 30 9.87 -0.61 1.22
C LEU A 30 11.17 0.02 1.76
N LEU A 31 12.33 -0.53 1.37
CA LEU A 31 13.63 0.05 1.75
C LEU A 31 13.81 1.47 1.21
N ALA A 32 13.37 1.72 -0.03
CA ALA A 32 13.41 3.05 -0.63
C ALA A 32 12.49 4.06 0.10
N ILE A 33 11.33 3.61 0.59
CA ILE A 33 10.45 4.44 1.44
C ILE A 33 11.16 4.78 2.75
N ALA A 34 11.75 3.78 3.42
CA ALA A 34 12.46 4.00 4.69
C ALA A 34 13.60 5.02 4.54
N ALA A 35 14.36 4.95 3.44
CA ALA A 35 15.45 5.89 3.15
C ALA A 35 14.98 7.33 2.92
N ARG A 36 13.69 7.55 2.59
CA ARG A 36 13.09 8.87 2.35
C ARG A 36 12.31 9.40 3.56
N MET A 37 12.23 8.66 4.65
CA MET A 37 11.59 9.12 5.88
C MET A 37 12.43 10.23 6.50
N ASP A 38 11.89 11.45 6.50
CA ASP A 38 12.57 12.64 6.98
C ASP A 38 11.64 13.50 7.85
N GLN A 39 12.03 14.75 8.09
CA GLN A 39 11.26 15.69 8.90
C GLN A 39 9.88 16.04 8.33
N ALA A 40 9.62 15.80 7.04
CA ALA A 40 8.27 15.98 6.48
C ALA A 40 7.28 14.98 7.10
N LEU A 41 7.72 13.75 7.38
CA LEU A 41 6.89 12.76 8.07
C LEU A 41 6.55 13.22 9.49
N VAL A 42 7.54 13.70 10.23
CA VAL A 42 7.35 14.21 11.61
C VAL A 42 6.34 15.36 11.62
N ARG A 43 6.46 16.31 10.68
CA ARG A 43 5.50 17.41 10.55
C ARG A 43 4.09 16.93 10.24
N ALA A 44 3.94 15.96 9.34
CA ALA A 44 2.63 15.40 9.01
C ALA A 44 1.96 14.75 10.24
N ILE A 45 2.73 14.02 11.06
CA ILE A 45 2.23 13.41 12.30
C ILE A 45 1.71 14.49 13.27
N HIS A 46 2.49 15.55 13.51
CA HIS A 46 2.08 16.63 14.40
C HIS A 46 0.82 17.36 13.88
N LEU A 47 0.73 17.62 12.57
CA LEU A 47 -0.44 18.25 11.98
C LEU A 47 -1.70 17.40 12.17
N ILE A 48 -1.60 16.09 11.86
CA ILE A 48 -2.73 15.18 12.03
C ILE A 48 -3.13 15.14 13.50
N HIS A 49 -2.20 14.85 14.42
CA HIS A 49 -2.49 14.74 15.84
C HIS A 49 -3.06 16.04 16.44
N GLY A 50 -2.53 17.20 16.04
CA GLY A 50 -3.03 18.50 16.51
C GLY A 50 -4.45 18.83 16.02
N HIS A 51 -4.91 18.23 14.91
CA HIS A 51 -6.23 18.50 14.36
C HIS A 51 -7.27 17.43 14.64
N ILE A 52 -6.90 16.16 14.83
CA ILE A 52 -7.86 15.06 15.04
C ILE A 52 -7.56 14.23 16.31
N GLY A 53 -6.62 14.65 17.14
CA GLY A 53 -6.27 13.99 18.39
C GLY A 53 -7.35 14.12 19.48
N PRO A 54 -7.11 13.57 20.68
CA PRO A 54 -8.11 13.46 21.76
C PRO A 54 -8.76 14.79 22.16
N ASP A 55 -8.00 15.88 22.10
CA ASP A 55 -8.43 17.22 22.52
C ASP A 55 -8.95 18.08 21.35
N SER A 56 -9.15 17.49 20.17
CA SER A 56 -9.59 18.20 18.96
C SER A 56 -10.83 17.58 18.33
N ALA A 57 -11.62 18.40 17.65
CA ALA A 57 -12.86 18.01 16.97
C ALA A 57 -12.75 18.03 15.44
N GLY A 58 -11.52 18.00 14.89
CA GLY A 58 -11.31 17.99 13.45
C GLY A 58 -11.60 16.64 12.81
N VAL A 59 -11.72 16.64 11.48
CA VAL A 59 -12.01 15.44 10.68
C VAL A 59 -10.89 15.23 9.66
N LEU A 60 -10.35 14.01 9.60
CA LEU A 60 -9.41 13.60 8.57
C LEU A 60 -10.17 13.00 7.39
N VAL A 61 -10.12 13.68 6.25
CA VAL A 61 -10.67 13.18 4.98
C VAL A 61 -9.55 12.55 4.16
N VAL A 62 -9.69 11.27 3.82
CA VAL A 62 -8.75 10.54 2.97
C VAL A 62 -9.44 10.19 1.64
N SER A 63 -8.84 10.60 0.52
CA SER A 63 -9.42 10.39 -0.82
C SER A 63 -8.37 9.89 -1.81
N GLY A 64 -8.81 9.09 -2.78
CA GLY A 64 -7.96 8.58 -3.87
C GLY A 64 -8.76 7.69 -4.83
N VAL A 65 -8.18 7.37 -5.98
CA VAL A 65 -8.82 6.54 -7.03
C VAL A 65 -8.06 5.23 -7.27
N GLY A 66 -8.77 4.17 -7.66
CA GLY A 66 -8.17 2.86 -7.91
C GLY A 66 -7.52 2.24 -6.67
N LYS A 67 -6.34 1.63 -6.82
CA LYS A 67 -5.59 0.99 -5.70
C LYS A 67 -5.30 1.97 -4.56
N SER A 68 -5.04 3.25 -4.87
CA SER A 68 -4.81 4.28 -3.86
C SER A 68 -6.05 4.56 -3.01
N GLY A 69 -7.25 4.46 -3.59
CA GLY A 69 -8.51 4.58 -2.86
C GLY A 69 -8.71 3.45 -1.85
N LEU A 70 -8.38 2.21 -2.21
CA LEU A 70 -8.45 1.06 -1.30
C LEU A 70 -7.47 1.19 -0.11
N VAL A 71 -6.26 1.69 -0.37
CA VAL A 71 -5.30 2.01 0.70
C VAL A 71 -5.83 3.14 1.58
N GLY A 72 -6.36 4.21 0.98
CA GLY A 72 -6.94 5.34 1.70
C GLY A 72 -8.10 4.94 2.61
N GLN A 73 -8.97 4.03 2.16
CA GLN A 73 -10.05 3.47 2.98
C GLN A 73 -9.51 2.74 4.22
N ARG A 74 -8.42 1.98 4.09
CA ARG A 74 -7.78 1.30 5.24
C ARG A 74 -7.17 2.28 6.23
N ILE A 75 -6.52 3.33 5.72
CA ILE A 75 -5.97 4.41 6.54
C ILE A 75 -7.11 5.10 7.31
N SER A 76 -8.16 5.51 6.61
CA SER A 76 -9.33 6.15 7.20
C SER A 76 -9.99 5.27 8.28
N ALA A 77 -10.17 3.98 8.00
CA ALA A 77 -10.74 3.05 8.96
C ALA A 77 -9.88 2.90 10.22
N SER A 78 -8.55 2.88 10.06
CA SER A 78 -7.62 2.78 11.19
C SER A 78 -7.64 4.02 12.08
N PHE A 79 -7.77 5.21 11.51
CA PHE A 79 -7.92 6.44 12.30
C PHE A 79 -9.30 6.54 12.98
N ALA A 80 -10.34 5.98 12.36
CA ALA A 80 -11.70 5.98 12.91
C ALA A 80 -11.96 4.85 13.92
N SER A 81 -11.06 3.87 14.06
CA SER A 81 -11.25 2.73 14.96
C SER A 81 -10.78 2.98 16.41
N THR A 82 -10.71 4.25 16.81
CA THR A 82 -10.35 4.67 18.17
C THR A 82 -11.60 4.81 19.02
#